data_AF-A0A349E3I9-F1
#
_entry.id   AF-A0A349E3I9-F1
#
_cell.length_a   1.000
_cell.length_b   1.000
_cell.length_c   1.000
_cell.angle_alpha   90.00
_cell.angle_beta   90.00
_cell.angle_gamma   90.00
#
_symmetry.space_group_name_H-M   'P 1'
#
loop_
_entity.id
_entity.type
_entity.pdbx_description
1 polymer ?
#
loop_
_entity_poly.entity_id
_entity_poly.type
_entity_poly.pdbx_seq_one_letter_code
_entity_poly.pdbx_strand_id
1 'polypeptide(L)'
;MDWVCMKRFTSPKKAQKLFNKWLKAVTSLDLDDGVKFKSFREDNYWEDMEYGLLYDDMTELSTVGTKLAFELEDSIEPEYMYLDISLHLEWQATPVSLLYQPMSGEPFTLAYTAPLSLQIAWKIHQTLIRLRIKDVHDLIWLLKHPSYDLEAIGETARYLIDEYYITRHTHQENLVQLKYFLADEFDKVNYYTASNDAQLWRDWENYAAKNEIKNSVASFEAMRIELQASLEQSGFKEYIAVFGWPTPSEEAKHYKKNYY
;
A
#
# COMPACT_ATOMS: atom_id res chain seq x y z
N MET A 1 -0.90 -2.14 -9.53
CA MET A 1 -2.19 -2.53 -8.94
C MET A 1 -1.85 -3.47 -7.82
N ASP A 2 -2.26 -3.13 -6.60
CA ASP A 2 -1.71 -3.78 -5.41
C ASP A 2 -2.84 -4.60 -4.77
N TRP A 3 -2.58 -5.90 -4.59
CA TRP A 3 -3.50 -6.83 -3.96
C TRP A 3 -2.87 -7.41 -2.70
N VAL A 4 -3.72 -7.75 -1.73
CA VAL A 4 -3.29 -8.52 -0.56
C VAL A 4 -3.89 -9.91 -0.62
N CYS A 5 -3.02 -10.92 -0.57
CA CYS A 5 -3.45 -12.30 -0.47
C CYS A 5 -3.61 -12.69 1.00
N MET A 6 -4.86 -12.73 1.46
CA MET A 6 -5.21 -13.20 2.81
C MET A 6 -5.00 -14.71 3.01
N LYS A 7 -4.72 -15.45 1.92
CA LYS A 7 -4.42 -16.88 1.99
C LYS A 7 -2.94 -17.09 2.22
N ARG A 8 -2.63 -17.82 3.28
CA ARG A 8 -1.28 -18.30 3.55
C ARG A 8 -0.88 -19.44 2.62
N PHE A 9 0.37 -19.41 2.17
CA PHE A 9 0.99 -20.50 1.42
C PHE A 9 2.19 -21.08 2.16
N THR A 10 2.42 -22.37 1.95
CA THR A 10 3.57 -23.11 2.50
C THR A 10 4.65 -23.37 1.44
N SER A 11 4.41 -22.99 0.18
CA SER A 11 5.41 -23.06 -0.89
C SER A 11 5.07 -22.11 -2.04
N PRO A 12 6.07 -21.53 -2.73
CA PRO A 12 5.84 -20.55 -3.80
C PRO A 12 5.06 -21.16 -4.96
N LYS A 13 5.36 -22.42 -5.29
CA LYS A 13 4.63 -23.21 -6.30
C LYS A 13 3.12 -23.29 -6.06
N LYS A 14 2.66 -23.34 -4.79
CA LYS A 14 1.22 -23.36 -4.48
C LYS A 14 0.59 -21.98 -4.71
N ALA A 15 1.29 -20.90 -4.33
CA ALA A 15 0.86 -19.52 -4.56
C ALA A 15 0.76 -19.23 -6.06
N GLN A 16 1.84 -19.49 -6.79
CA GLN A 16 1.94 -19.36 -8.24
C GLN A 16 0.82 -20.13 -8.97
N LYS A 17 0.54 -21.38 -8.58
CA LYS A 17 -0.57 -22.15 -9.17
C LYS A 17 -1.92 -21.47 -9.00
N LEU A 18 -2.19 -20.88 -7.83
CA LEU A 18 -3.45 -20.15 -7.59
C LEU A 18 -3.50 -18.87 -8.41
N PHE A 19 -2.44 -18.06 -8.38
CA PHE A 19 -2.41 -16.78 -9.08
C PHE A 19 -2.47 -16.97 -10.59
N ASN A 20 -1.76 -17.96 -11.15
CA ASN A 20 -1.86 -18.33 -12.55
C ASN A 20 -3.27 -18.77 -12.94
N LYS A 21 -3.97 -19.53 -12.08
CA LYS A 21 -5.35 -19.93 -12.33
C LYS A 21 -6.27 -18.72 -12.36
N TRP A 22 -6.11 -17.81 -11.41
CA TRP A 22 -6.91 -16.59 -11.32
C TRP A 22 -6.67 -15.67 -12.52
N LEU A 23 -5.42 -15.32 -12.83
CA LEU A 23 -5.11 -14.43 -13.94
C LEU A 23 -5.52 -15.03 -15.29
N LYS A 24 -5.33 -16.34 -15.52
CA LYS A 24 -5.86 -16.99 -16.73
C LYS A 24 -7.37 -16.85 -16.85
N ALA A 25 -8.12 -16.88 -15.75
CA ALA A 25 -9.56 -16.68 -15.81
C ALA A 25 -9.89 -15.23 -16.17
N VAL A 26 -9.25 -14.26 -15.51
CA VAL A 26 -9.48 -12.82 -15.74
C VAL A 26 -9.09 -12.40 -17.15
N THR A 27 -7.87 -12.73 -17.60
CA THR A 27 -7.36 -12.33 -18.93
C THR A 27 -8.01 -13.06 -20.10
N SER A 28 -8.95 -13.97 -19.83
CA SER A 28 -9.73 -14.67 -20.86
C SER A 28 -11.19 -14.23 -20.90
N LEU A 29 -11.58 -13.28 -20.05
CA LEU A 29 -12.87 -12.62 -20.15
C LEU A 29 -12.84 -11.64 -21.32
N ASP A 30 -13.91 -11.65 -22.11
CA ASP A 30 -14.23 -10.60 -23.06
C ASP A 30 -15.52 -9.95 -22.57
N LEU A 31 -15.42 -8.68 -22.17
CA LEU A 31 -16.52 -7.92 -21.60
C LEU A 31 -17.10 -6.90 -22.58
N ASP A 32 -16.57 -6.86 -23.82
CA ASP A 32 -16.96 -5.89 -24.85
C ASP A 32 -16.88 -4.43 -24.37
N ASP A 33 -15.86 -4.12 -23.57
CA ASP A 33 -15.61 -2.81 -22.94
C ASP A 33 -14.44 -2.04 -23.59
N GLY A 34 -13.98 -2.50 -24.75
CA GLY A 34 -12.84 -1.92 -25.47
C GLY A 34 -11.46 -2.32 -24.93
N VAL A 35 -11.40 -3.19 -23.91
CA VAL A 35 -10.15 -3.72 -23.33
C VAL A 35 -10.01 -5.20 -23.66
N LYS A 36 -8.89 -5.59 -24.29
CA LYS A 36 -8.57 -7.00 -24.57
C LYS A 36 -7.24 -7.39 -23.95
N PHE A 37 -7.28 -8.25 -22.95
CA PHE A 37 -6.06 -8.77 -22.34
C PHE A 37 -5.37 -9.80 -23.23
N LYS A 38 -4.03 -9.75 -23.30
CA LYS A 38 -3.26 -10.88 -23.80
C LYS A 38 -3.42 -12.04 -22.84
N SER A 39 -3.75 -13.23 -23.37
CA SER A 39 -3.94 -14.44 -22.57
C SER A 39 -2.76 -14.70 -21.64
N PHE A 40 -3.04 -14.97 -20.37
CA PHE A 40 -2.00 -15.20 -19.36
C PHE A 40 -1.32 -16.57 -19.54
N ARG A 41 -0.53 -16.77 -20.61
CA ARG A 41 0.06 -18.07 -20.97
C ARG A 41 1.40 -18.03 -21.70
N GLU A 42 1.74 -16.95 -22.41
CA GLU A 42 2.81 -17.02 -23.42
C GLU A 42 4.21 -16.67 -22.88
N ASP A 43 4.36 -15.68 -21.98
CA ASP A 43 5.69 -15.27 -21.44
C ASP A 43 5.62 -14.76 -19.98
N ASN A 44 4.54 -15.07 -19.24
CA ASN A 44 4.32 -14.46 -17.93
C ASN A 44 5.06 -15.17 -16.82
N TYR A 45 5.89 -14.42 -16.12
CA TYR A 45 6.61 -14.83 -14.92
C TYR A 45 6.17 -13.99 -13.73
N TRP A 46 6.45 -14.51 -12.54
CA TRP A 46 6.37 -13.77 -11.29
C TRP A 46 7.78 -13.41 -10.85
N GLU A 47 8.11 -12.12 -10.85
CA GLU A 47 9.49 -11.60 -10.72
C GLU A 47 10.23 -12.23 -9.52
N ASP A 48 9.56 -12.35 -8.38
CA ASP A 48 10.16 -12.90 -7.14
C ASP A 48 9.96 -14.40 -6.92
N MET A 49 8.97 -15.04 -7.56
CA MET A 49 8.73 -16.49 -7.39
C MET A 49 9.49 -17.34 -8.42
N GLU A 50 10.02 -16.73 -9.47
CA GLU A 50 10.70 -17.45 -10.56
C GLU A 50 12.16 -17.01 -10.75
N TYR A 51 12.51 -15.79 -10.34
CA TYR A 51 13.87 -15.24 -10.52
C TYR A 51 14.45 -14.54 -9.29
N GLY A 52 13.69 -14.44 -8.19
CA GLY A 52 14.16 -13.87 -6.93
C GLY A 52 15.24 -14.72 -6.25
N LEU A 53 16.09 -14.10 -5.42
CA LEU A 53 17.13 -14.79 -4.64
C LEU A 53 16.57 -15.81 -3.63
N LEU A 54 15.26 -15.79 -3.39
CA LEU A 54 14.51 -16.56 -2.39
C LEU A 54 13.31 -17.29 -3.02
N TYR A 55 13.39 -17.64 -4.31
CA TYR A 55 12.28 -18.19 -5.13
C TYR A 55 11.65 -19.49 -4.59
N ASP A 56 12.30 -20.19 -3.66
CA ASP A 56 11.79 -21.39 -2.99
C ASP A 56 11.36 -21.16 -1.53
N ASP A 57 11.62 -19.98 -0.96
CA ASP A 57 11.36 -19.67 0.43
C ASP A 57 10.14 -18.74 0.62
N MET A 58 9.01 -19.33 1.01
CA MET A 58 7.81 -18.56 1.35
C MET A 58 7.97 -17.72 2.62
N THR A 59 8.96 -17.92 3.48
CA THR A 59 9.06 -17.10 4.69
C THR A 59 9.57 -15.69 4.39
N GLU A 60 10.28 -15.51 3.28
CA GLU A 60 10.92 -14.25 2.90
C GLU A 60 10.19 -13.52 1.75
N LEU A 61 9.29 -14.20 1.03
CA LEU A 61 8.52 -13.61 -0.07
C LEU A 61 7.39 -12.71 0.44
N SER A 62 7.64 -11.41 0.57
CA SER A 62 6.66 -10.45 1.08
C SER A 62 5.70 -9.89 0.02
N THR A 63 6.15 -9.74 -1.22
CA THR A 63 5.33 -9.28 -2.36
C THR A 63 5.84 -9.93 -3.63
N VAL A 64 4.95 -10.24 -4.55
CA VAL A 64 5.29 -10.82 -5.85
C VAL A 64 4.63 -10.01 -6.97
N GLY A 65 5.43 -9.62 -7.96
CA GLY A 65 5.00 -8.79 -9.08
C GLY A 65 4.82 -9.57 -10.38
N THR A 66 3.90 -9.13 -11.22
CA THR A 66 3.82 -9.51 -12.64
C THR A 66 3.31 -8.35 -13.48
N LYS A 67 3.42 -8.48 -14.81
CA LYS A 67 2.98 -7.47 -15.78
C LYS A 67 1.92 -8.09 -16.70
N LEU A 68 0.80 -7.41 -16.88
CA LEU A 68 -0.25 -7.83 -17.80
C LEU A 68 -0.24 -6.93 -19.02
N ALA A 69 -0.24 -7.53 -20.21
CA ALA A 69 -0.39 -6.81 -21.46
C ALA A 69 -1.87 -6.77 -21.86
N PHE A 70 -2.34 -5.62 -22.35
CA PHE A 70 -3.68 -5.45 -22.87
C PHE A 70 -3.68 -4.49 -24.06
N GLU A 71 -4.67 -4.64 -24.92
CA GLU A 71 -4.91 -3.79 -26.07
C GLU A 71 -6.17 -2.97 -25.80
N LEU A 72 -6.10 -1.69 -26.12
CA LEU A 72 -7.27 -0.82 -26.24
C LEU A 72 -7.64 -0.77 -27.73
N GLU A 73 -8.94 -0.69 -28.04
CA GLU A 73 -9.44 -0.75 -29.41
C GLU A 73 -8.78 0.26 -30.37
N ASP A 74 -8.40 1.44 -29.85
CA ASP A 74 -7.73 2.51 -30.61
C ASP A 74 -6.20 2.54 -30.44
N SER A 75 -5.59 1.57 -29.74
CA SER A 75 -4.15 1.56 -29.49
C SER A 75 -3.38 0.86 -30.62
N ILE A 76 -2.24 1.45 -31.00
CA ILE A 76 -1.31 0.89 -32.00
C ILE A 76 -0.38 -0.16 -31.36
N GLU A 77 -0.10 -0.03 -30.06
CA GLU A 77 0.81 -0.89 -29.32
C GLU A 77 0.11 -1.46 -28.07
N PRO A 78 0.51 -2.65 -27.60
CA PRO A 78 -0.02 -3.20 -26.35
C PRO A 78 0.40 -2.32 -25.17
N GLU A 79 -0.58 -1.99 -24.35
CA GLU A 79 -0.38 -1.32 -23.07
C GLU A 79 -0.05 -2.36 -21.98
N TYR A 80 0.51 -1.88 -20.87
CA TYR A 80 0.86 -2.75 -19.77
C TYR A 80 0.47 -2.19 -18.41
N MET A 81 -0.02 -3.09 -17.57
CA MET A 81 -0.26 -2.81 -16.15
C MET A 81 0.61 -3.70 -15.27
N TYR A 82 1.11 -3.11 -14.19
CA TYR A 82 1.80 -3.85 -13.13
C TYR A 82 0.80 -4.34 -12.10
N LEU A 83 0.99 -5.59 -11.66
CA LEU A 83 0.19 -6.23 -10.63
C LEU A 83 1.12 -6.77 -9.56
N ASP A 84 0.99 -6.24 -8.35
CA ASP A 84 1.71 -6.68 -7.17
C ASP A 84 0.75 -7.39 -6.22
N ILE A 85 1.19 -8.51 -5.65
CA ILE A 85 0.44 -9.25 -4.64
C ILE A 85 1.29 -9.38 -3.38
N SER A 86 0.91 -8.66 -2.33
CA SER A 86 1.50 -8.82 -1.00
C SER A 86 0.99 -10.09 -0.34
N LEU A 87 1.92 -10.82 0.28
CA LEU A 87 1.70 -12.12 0.90
C LEU A 87 1.87 -12.00 2.42
N HIS A 88 1.36 -12.99 3.15
CA HIS A 88 1.58 -13.14 4.58
C HIS A 88 0.98 -12.04 5.47
N LEU A 89 -0.13 -11.47 4.99
CA LEU A 89 -0.88 -10.42 5.67
C LEU A 89 -2.24 -10.93 6.18
N GLU A 90 -2.38 -12.24 6.41
CA GLU A 90 -3.64 -12.85 6.87
C GLU A 90 -4.13 -12.35 8.24
N TRP A 91 -3.25 -11.71 9.02
CA TRP A 91 -3.52 -11.17 10.35
C TRP A 91 -4.22 -9.80 10.32
N GLN A 92 -4.34 -9.19 9.16
CA GLN A 92 -4.87 -7.83 9.01
C GLN A 92 -6.39 -7.76 9.03
N ALA A 93 -6.89 -6.53 8.90
CA ALA A 93 -8.31 -6.21 8.91
C ALA A 93 -9.11 -7.04 7.90
N THR A 94 -10.37 -7.31 8.26
CA THR A 94 -11.31 -7.90 7.30
C THR A 94 -11.56 -6.91 6.16
N PRO A 95 -11.53 -7.35 4.88
CA PRO A 95 -11.83 -6.47 3.77
C PRO A 95 -13.25 -5.89 3.85
N VAL A 96 -13.39 -4.65 3.39
CA VAL A 96 -14.68 -3.97 3.28
C VAL A 96 -15.04 -3.75 1.82
N SER A 97 -16.33 -3.57 1.53
CA SER A 97 -16.77 -3.23 0.19
C SER A 97 -16.67 -1.73 -0.08
N LEU A 98 -16.25 -1.36 -1.29
CA LEU A 98 -16.14 0.02 -1.74
C LEU A 98 -17.00 0.21 -3.00
N LEU A 99 -17.86 1.22 -3.00
CA LEU A 99 -18.52 1.68 -4.22
C LEU A 99 -17.50 2.52 -5.01
N TYR A 100 -17.02 1.98 -6.12
CA TYR A 100 -16.08 2.66 -7.00
C TYR A 100 -16.83 3.40 -8.10
N GLN A 101 -16.59 4.70 -8.20
CA GLN A 101 -17.08 5.54 -9.29
C GLN A 101 -15.94 5.72 -10.30
N PRO A 102 -15.99 5.05 -11.47
CA PRO A 102 -15.01 5.29 -12.51
C PRO A 102 -15.18 6.70 -13.11
N MET A 103 -14.13 7.21 -13.75
CA MET A 103 -14.18 8.48 -14.50
C MET A 103 -15.20 8.46 -15.65
N SER A 104 -15.48 7.27 -16.18
CA SER A 104 -16.48 7.02 -17.21
C SER A 104 -17.18 5.69 -16.92
N GLY A 105 -18.49 5.60 -17.20
CA GLY A 105 -19.30 4.42 -16.96
C GLY A 105 -20.04 4.41 -15.60
N GLU A 106 -20.79 3.34 -15.38
CA GLU A 106 -21.59 3.15 -14.18
C GLU A 106 -20.73 2.77 -12.97
N PRO A 107 -21.05 3.28 -11.77
CA PRO A 107 -20.39 2.84 -10.54
C PRO A 107 -20.65 1.35 -10.25
N PHE A 108 -19.65 0.70 -9.64
CA PHE A 108 -19.73 -0.72 -9.26
C PHE A 108 -19.07 -0.98 -7.91
N THR A 109 -19.43 -2.10 -7.28
CA THR A 109 -18.91 -2.46 -5.95
C THR A 109 -17.67 -3.34 -6.07
N LEU A 110 -16.56 -2.88 -5.49
CA LEU A 110 -15.40 -3.69 -5.19
C LEU A 110 -15.62 -4.40 -3.85
N ALA A 111 -15.85 -5.71 -3.88
CA ALA A 111 -16.27 -6.46 -2.70
C ALA A 111 -15.20 -6.58 -1.60
N TYR A 112 -13.92 -6.57 -1.99
CA TYR A 112 -12.77 -6.83 -1.10
C TYR A 112 -11.73 -5.72 -1.23
N THR A 113 -11.92 -4.65 -0.48
CA THR A 113 -10.97 -3.53 -0.39
C THR A 113 -10.43 -3.41 1.04
N ALA A 114 -9.23 -2.84 1.18
CA ALA A 114 -8.69 -2.55 2.50
C ALA A 114 -9.53 -1.44 3.16
N PRO A 115 -9.90 -1.56 4.45
CA PRO A 115 -10.56 -0.48 5.17
C PRO A 115 -9.67 0.76 5.24
N LEU A 116 -10.30 1.93 5.29
CA LEU A 116 -9.63 3.24 5.28
C LEU A 116 -8.53 3.34 6.35
N SER A 117 -8.82 2.87 7.56
CA SER A 117 -7.90 2.85 8.69
C SER A 117 -6.62 2.07 8.40
N LEU A 118 -6.74 0.90 7.74
CA LEU A 118 -5.60 0.09 7.32
C LEU A 118 -4.81 0.76 6.19
N GLN A 119 -5.48 1.38 5.20
CA GLN A 119 -4.81 2.10 4.12
C GLN A 119 -3.95 3.26 4.65
N ILE A 120 -4.48 4.04 5.60
CA ILE A 120 -3.75 5.13 6.26
C ILE A 120 -2.57 4.57 7.05
N ALA A 121 -2.79 3.52 7.85
CA ALA A 121 -1.73 2.87 8.62
C ALA A 121 -0.56 2.42 7.73
N TRP A 122 -0.84 1.75 6.62
CA TRP A 122 0.18 1.33 5.67
C TRP A 122 0.94 2.49 5.05
N LYS A 123 0.26 3.56 4.67
CA LYS A 123 0.92 4.73 4.06
C LYS A 123 1.81 5.46 5.06
N ILE A 124 1.40 5.57 6.32
CA ILE A 124 2.26 6.11 7.39
C ILE A 124 3.48 5.19 7.58
N HIS A 125 3.26 3.89 7.73
CA HIS A 125 4.33 2.90 7.89
C HIS A 125 5.34 2.97 6.75
N GLN A 126 4.88 2.99 5.50
CA GLN A 126 5.75 3.08 4.34
C GLN A 126 6.53 4.39 4.31
N THR A 127 5.87 5.51 4.64
CA THR A 127 6.53 6.83 4.76
C THR A 127 7.67 6.78 5.76
N LEU A 128 7.51 6.05 6.87
CA LEU A 128 8.52 5.91 7.93
C LEU A 128 9.66 4.93 7.58
N ILE A 129 9.40 3.90 6.76
CA ILE A 129 10.44 2.99 6.27
C ILE A 129 11.27 3.68 5.18
N ARG A 130 10.59 4.27 4.20
CA ARG A 130 11.19 4.97 3.07
C ARG A 130 10.27 6.13 2.72
N LEU A 131 10.79 7.34 2.81
CA LEU A 131 10.01 8.53 2.47
C LEU A 131 9.56 8.49 1.01
N ARG A 132 8.26 8.25 0.78
CA ARG A 132 7.64 8.18 -0.55
C ARG A 132 6.63 9.31 -0.68
N ILE A 133 6.90 10.28 -1.56
CA ILE A 133 6.05 11.47 -1.75
C ILE A 133 4.62 11.09 -2.15
N LYS A 134 4.44 10.02 -2.94
CA LYS A 134 3.09 9.53 -3.28
C LYS A 134 2.25 9.13 -2.06
N ASP A 135 2.87 8.55 -1.03
CA ASP A 135 2.14 8.17 0.19
C ASP A 135 1.83 9.39 1.05
N VAL A 136 2.74 10.36 1.12
CA VAL A 136 2.48 11.65 1.77
C VAL A 136 1.31 12.36 1.08
N HIS A 137 1.30 12.38 -0.26
CA HIS A 137 0.18 12.92 -1.04
C HIS A 137 -1.13 12.20 -0.74
N ASP A 138 -1.13 10.87 -0.75
CA ASP A 138 -2.34 10.09 -0.47
C ASP A 138 -2.85 10.31 0.97
N LEU A 139 -1.95 10.40 1.95
CA LEU A 139 -2.30 10.66 3.35
C LEU A 139 -3.03 11.99 3.53
N ILE A 140 -2.62 13.04 2.82
CA ILE A 140 -3.30 14.35 2.83
C ILE A 140 -4.79 14.20 2.50
N TRP A 141 -5.13 13.35 1.54
CA TRP A 141 -6.51 13.13 1.12
C TRP A 141 -7.26 12.15 2.02
N LEU A 142 -6.62 11.02 2.38
CA LEU A 142 -7.26 9.99 3.18
C LEU A 142 -7.60 10.47 4.60
N LEU A 143 -6.73 11.29 5.22
CA LEU A 143 -6.96 11.86 6.54
C LEU A 143 -8.14 12.85 6.56
N LYS A 144 -8.47 13.46 5.41
CA LYS A 144 -9.61 14.37 5.25
C LYS A 144 -10.91 13.63 4.88
N HIS A 145 -10.86 12.31 4.71
CA HIS A 145 -12.01 11.55 4.26
C HIS A 145 -13.13 11.57 5.33
N PRO A 146 -14.40 11.79 4.96
CA PRO A 146 -15.49 11.92 5.94
C PRO A 146 -15.71 10.70 6.84
N SER A 147 -15.36 9.51 6.35
CA SER A 147 -15.42 8.26 7.13
C SER A 147 -14.21 8.05 8.05
N TYR A 148 -13.28 8.99 8.13
CA TYR A 148 -12.14 8.93 9.05
C TYR A 148 -12.53 9.53 10.40
N ASP A 149 -13.44 8.86 11.09
CA ASP A 149 -13.95 9.24 12.40
C ASP A 149 -13.09 8.69 13.56
N LEU A 150 -13.55 8.90 14.80
CA LEU A 150 -12.83 8.48 16.01
C LEU A 150 -12.56 6.96 16.06
N GLU A 151 -13.48 6.14 15.55
CA GLU A 151 -13.30 4.69 15.51
C GLU A 151 -12.21 4.33 14.48
N ALA A 152 -12.30 4.90 13.28
CA ALA A 152 -11.31 4.69 12.23
C ALA A 152 -9.90 5.16 12.65
N ILE A 153 -9.80 6.26 13.42
CA ILE A 153 -8.54 6.75 13.98
C ILE A 153 -7.93 5.75 14.97
N GLY A 154 -8.75 5.22 15.88
CA GLY A 154 -8.30 4.21 16.85
C GLY A 154 -7.84 2.92 16.16
N GLU A 155 -8.56 2.50 15.12
CA GLU A 155 -8.15 1.40 14.27
C GLU A 155 -6.84 1.67 13.53
N THR A 156 -6.66 2.85 12.93
CA THR A 156 -5.41 3.25 12.28
C THR A 156 -4.24 3.13 13.24
N ALA A 157 -4.38 3.66 14.46
CA ALA A 157 -3.33 3.60 15.47
C ALA A 157 -2.97 2.15 15.80
N ARG A 158 -3.96 1.26 15.93
CA ARG A 158 -3.73 -0.17 16.19
C ARG A 158 -3.04 -0.86 15.02
N TYR A 159 -3.56 -0.72 13.80
CA TYR A 159 -2.97 -1.33 12.60
C TYR A 159 -1.55 -0.85 12.37
N LEU A 160 -1.30 0.44 12.58
CA LEU A 160 0.03 1.03 12.44
C LEU A 160 1.01 0.42 13.43
N ILE A 161 0.64 0.30 14.71
CA ILE A 161 1.50 -0.33 15.72
C ILE A 161 1.76 -1.80 15.42
N ASP A 162 0.74 -2.55 15.01
CA ASP A 162 0.87 -3.97 14.69
C ASP A 162 1.81 -4.18 13.48
N GLU A 163 1.58 -3.44 12.39
CA GLU A 163 2.42 -3.47 11.18
C GLU A 163 3.88 -3.13 11.51
N TYR A 164 4.10 -2.05 12.26
CA TYR A 164 5.44 -1.64 12.64
C TYR A 164 6.12 -2.65 13.58
N TYR A 165 5.37 -3.22 14.52
CA TYR A 165 5.86 -4.23 15.45
C TYR A 165 6.34 -5.48 14.72
N ILE A 166 5.61 -5.94 13.70
CA ILE A 166 5.97 -7.12 12.91
C ILE A 166 7.21 -6.83 12.05
N THR A 167 7.22 -5.70 11.34
CA THR A 167 8.20 -5.42 10.28
C THR A 167 9.55 -4.85 10.75
N ARG A 168 9.62 -4.20 11.93
CA ARG A 168 10.86 -3.58 12.41
C ARG A 168 11.02 -3.61 13.93
N HIS A 169 12.28 -3.75 14.34
CA HIS A 169 12.82 -3.26 15.62
C HIS A 169 12.03 -3.65 16.88
N THR A 170 12.39 -3.05 18.01
CA THR A 170 11.60 -3.14 19.25
C THR A 170 10.43 -2.14 19.19
N HIS A 171 9.34 -2.45 19.88
CA HIS A 171 8.17 -1.55 19.95
C HIS A 171 8.54 -0.12 20.36
N GLN A 172 9.51 0.04 21.27
CA GLN A 172 9.96 1.36 21.74
C GLN A 172 10.64 2.19 20.64
N GLU A 173 11.50 1.58 19.83
CA GLU A 173 12.15 2.27 18.71
C GLU A 173 11.11 2.74 17.68
N ASN A 174 10.08 1.94 17.45
CA ASN A 174 8.99 2.26 16.52
C ASN A 174 8.19 3.48 16.99
N LEU A 175 7.90 3.57 18.29
CA LEU A 175 7.22 4.73 18.87
C LEU A 175 8.05 6.02 18.74
N VAL A 176 9.38 5.95 18.76
CA VAL A 176 10.24 7.13 18.54
C VAL A 176 10.10 7.64 17.11
N GLN A 177 10.11 6.74 16.11
CA GLN A 177 9.92 7.11 14.70
C GLN A 177 8.56 7.81 14.47
N LEU A 178 7.50 7.26 15.07
CA LEU A 178 6.16 7.83 15.00
C LEU A 178 6.08 9.22 15.66
N LYS A 179 6.78 9.43 16.78
CA LYS A 179 6.86 10.74 17.42
C LYS A 179 7.52 11.78 16.52
N TYR A 180 8.62 11.42 15.85
CA TYR A 180 9.27 12.32 14.91
C TYR A 180 8.35 12.68 13.74
N PHE A 181 7.66 11.72 13.16
CA PHE A 181 6.68 11.97 12.11
C PHE A 181 5.54 12.91 12.53
N LEU A 182 4.94 12.67 13.70
CA LEU A 182 3.87 13.53 14.22
C LEU A 182 4.36 14.93 14.62
N ALA A 183 5.65 15.08 14.93
CA ALA A 183 6.29 16.35 15.26
C ALA A 183 6.86 17.09 14.03
N ASP A 184 6.64 16.55 12.82
CA ASP A 184 7.22 17.07 11.57
C ASP A 184 8.77 17.04 11.52
N GLU A 185 9.39 16.13 12.28
CA GLU A 185 10.84 15.94 12.34
C GLU A 185 11.29 14.84 11.37
N PHE A 186 10.93 14.98 10.08
CA PHE A 186 11.19 13.98 9.04
C PHE A 186 12.69 13.67 8.88
N ASP A 187 13.57 14.63 9.16
CA ASP A 187 15.02 14.50 9.15
C ASP A 187 15.57 13.58 10.24
N LYS A 188 14.81 13.38 11.33
CA LYS A 188 15.18 12.49 12.43
C LYS A 188 14.62 11.07 12.27
N VAL A 189 13.73 10.86 11.30
CA VAL A 189 13.22 9.53 10.99
C VAL A 189 14.34 8.69 10.37
N ASN A 190 14.55 7.49 10.92
CA ASN A 190 15.60 6.57 10.49
C ASN A 190 15.12 5.75 9.28
N TYR A 191 15.09 6.39 8.12
CA TYR A 191 14.76 5.74 6.86
C TYR A 191 15.78 4.66 6.49
N TYR A 192 15.34 3.65 5.73
CA TYR A 192 16.23 2.63 5.18
C TYR A 192 17.27 3.22 4.21
N THR A 193 16.95 4.34 3.57
CA THR A 193 17.84 5.10 2.68
C THR A 193 17.78 6.57 3.04
N ALA A 194 18.93 7.26 3.10
CA ALA A 194 18.97 8.69 3.31
C ALA A 194 18.06 9.41 2.30
N SER A 195 17.16 10.27 2.79
CA SER A 195 16.28 11.07 1.95
C SER A 195 17.04 12.28 1.42
N ASN A 196 16.83 12.58 0.14
CA ASN A 196 17.22 13.87 -0.45
C ASN A 196 15.94 14.52 -0.97
N ASP A 197 15.39 15.45 -0.20
CA ASP A 197 14.09 16.07 -0.47
C ASP A 197 14.00 16.70 -1.87
N ALA A 198 15.08 17.34 -2.34
CA ALA A 198 15.12 17.92 -3.68
C ALA A 198 15.11 16.86 -4.78
N GLN A 199 15.76 15.70 -4.55
CA GLN A 199 15.68 14.58 -5.48
C GLN A 199 14.29 13.93 -5.44
N LEU A 200 13.77 13.66 -4.24
CA LEU A 200 12.44 13.09 -4.06
C LEU A 200 11.37 13.94 -4.73
N TRP A 201 11.44 15.27 -4.58
CA TRP A 201 10.51 16.19 -5.21
C TRP A 201 10.59 16.15 -6.74
N ARG A 202 11.80 16.14 -7.32
CA ARG A 202 11.97 16.01 -8.78
C ARG A 202 11.45 14.67 -9.30
N ASP A 203 11.70 13.58 -8.57
CA ASP A 203 11.17 12.27 -8.92
C ASP A 203 9.63 12.26 -8.88
N TRP A 204 9.04 12.95 -7.90
CA TRP A 204 7.60 13.16 -7.84
C TRP A 204 7.05 14.00 -8.99
N GLU A 205 7.68 15.13 -9.34
CA GLU A 205 7.24 15.96 -10.47
C GLU A 205 7.24 15.15 -11.78
N ASN A 206 8.28 14.35 -12.01
CA ASN A 206 8.37 13.45 -13.16
C ASN A 206 7.25 12.39 -13.14
N TYR A 207 7.03 11.76 -11.99
CA TYR A 207 5.97 10.78 -11.81
C TYR A 207 4.58 11.39 -12.02
N ALA A 208 4.32 12.53 -11.40
CA ALA A 208 3.04 13.24 -11.48
C ALA A 208 2.74 13.67 -12.91
N ALA A 209 3.73 14.25 -13.62
CA ALA A 209 3.59 14.61 -15.03
C ALA A 209 3.30 13.39 -15.91
N LYS A 210 4.00 12.27 -15.70
CA LYS A 210 3.78 11.03 -16.47
C LYS A 210 2.39 10.43 -16.26
N ASN A 211 1.80 10.61 -15.08
CA ASN A 211 0.51 10.03 -14.71
C ASN A 211 -0.62 11.08 -14.67
N GLU A 212 -0.40 12.27 -15.23
CA GLU A 212 -1.36 13.38 -15.27
C GLU A 212 -1.92 13.78 -13.89
N ILE A 213 -1.12 13.58 -12.83
CA ILE A 213 -1.48 13.95 -11.46
C ILE A 213 -1.27 15.45 -11.31
N LYS A 214 -2.34 16.15 -10.92
CA LYS A 214 -2.28 17.59 -10.66
C LYS A 214 -1.59 17.85 -9.32
N ASN A 215 -0.45 18.53 -9.35
CA ASN A 215 0.23 18.97 -8.14
C ASN A 215 -0.51 20.15 -7.50
N SER A 216 -0.87 20.00 -6.23
CA SER A 216 -1.48 21.07 -5.41
C SER A 216 -0.45 21.97 -4.74
N VAL A 217 0.81 21.53 -4.65
CA VAL A 217 1.88 22.20 -3.90
C VAL A 217 3.17 22.33 -4.72
N ALA A 218 4.01 23.30 -4.37
CA ALA A 218 5.19 23.69 -5.15
C ALA A 218 6.51 23.02 -4.69
N SER A 219 6.50 22.31 -3.57
CA SER A 219 7.68 21.63 -3.01
C SER A 219 7.29 20.52 -2.05
N PHE A 220 8.25 19.66 -1.72
CA PHE A 220 8.05 18.63 -0.69
C PHE A 220 7.79 19.24 0.70
N GLU A 221 8.43 20.36 1.03
CA GLU A 221 8.19 21.10 2.27
C GLU A 221 6.73 21.59 2.36
N ALA A 222 6.20 22.16 1.27
CA ALA A 222 4.80 22.56 1.23
C ALA A 222 3.85 21.37 1.39
N MET A 223 4.20 20.20 0.84
CA MET A 223 3.44 18.97 1.02
C MET A 223 3.47 18.48 2.48
N ARG A 224 4.62 18.56 3.14
CA ARG A 224 4.74 18.23 4.58
C ARG A 224 3.85 19.12 5.42
N ILE A 225 3.86 20.43 5.18
CA ILE A 225 2.98 21.38 5.88
C ILE A 225 1.51 20.98 5.72
N GLU A 226 1.08 20.62 4.51
CA GLU A 226 -0.29 20.17 4.26
C GLU A 226 -0.61 18.82 4.96
N LEU A 227 0.34 17.89 4.98
CA LEU A 227 0.20 16.64 5.75
C LEU A 227 0.02 16.93 7.24
N GLN A 228 0.84 17.82 7.82
CA GLN A 228 0.71 18.17 9.24
C GLN A 228 -0.64 18.81 9.56
N ALA A 229 -1.14 19.68 8.68
CA ALA A 229 -2.48 20.25 8.81
C ALA A 229 -3.57 19.17 8.73
N SER A 230 -3.41 18.17 7.85
CA SER A 230 -4.36 17.06 7.70
C SER A 230 -4.36 16.13 8.91
N LEU A 231 -3.19 15.86 9.51
CA LEU A 231 -3.05 15.10 10.74
C LEU A 231 -3.69 15.80 11.95
N GLU A 232 -3.61 17.13 12.00
CA GLU A 232 -4.28 17.94 13.03
C GLU A 232 -5.79 17.95 12.83
N GLN A 233 -6.25 18.28 11.61
CA GLN A 233 -7.67 18.38 11.28
C GLN A 233 -8.41 17.05 11.46
N SER A 234 -7.75 15.94 11.15
CA SER A 234 -8.33 14.61 11.35
C SER A 234 -8.47 14.22 12.82
N GLY A 235 -7.87 14.94 13.78
CA GLY A 235 -7.86 14.57 15.18
C GLY A 235 -6.92 13.40 15.51
N PHE A 236 -6.13 12.91 14.55
CA PHE A 236 -5.20 11.79 14.79
C PHE A 236 -4.15 12.14 15.85
N LYS A 237 -3.57 13.35 15.79
CA LYS A 237 -2.60 13.82 16.80
C LYS A 237 -3.22 13.95 18.19
N GLU A 238 -4.41 14.53 18.26
CA GLU A 238 -5.16 14.68 19.51
C GLU A 238 -5.49 13.32 20.12
N TYR A 239 -5.96 12.37 19.31
CA TYR A 239 -6.24 11.01 19.73
C TYR A 239 -5.00 10.37 20.39
N ILE A 240 -3.84 10.43 19.75
CA ILE A 240 -2.60 9.88 20.31
C ILE A 240 -2.17 10.62 21.58
N ALA A 241 -2.39 11.93 21.67
CA ALA A 241 -2.08 12.69 22.88
C ALA A 241 -2.98 12.30 24.07
N VAL A 242 -4.25 11.99 23.82
CA VAL A 242 -5.25 11.65 24.85
C VAL A 242 -5.18 10.17 25.25
N PHE A 243 -5.18 9.27 24.26
CA PHE A 243 -5.27 7.83 24.49
C PHE A 243 -3.92 7.13 24.51
N GLY A 244 -2.86 7.79 24.04
CA GLY A 244 -1.56 7.19 23.84
C GLY A 244 -1.52 6.24 22.64
N TRP A 245 -0.35 5.67 22.40
CA TRP A 245 -0.19 4.60 21.42
C TRP A 245 -0.71 3.27 21.99
N PRO A 246 -1.46 2.48 21.22
CA PRO A 246 -1.83 1.14 21.64
C PRO A 246 -0.58 0.25 21.77
N THR A 247 -0.71 -0.83 22.56
CA THR A 247 0.27 -1.91 22.55
C THR A 247 0.02 -2.86 21.38
N PRO A 248 1.03 -3.58 20.88
CA PRO A 248 0.83 -4.59 19.83
C PRO A 248 -0.23 -5.62 20.25
N SER A 249 -1.09 -6.01 19.30
CA SER A 249 -2.14 -7.01 19.48
C SER A 249 -1.56 -8.41 19.74
N GLU A 250 -2.38 -9.33 20.25
CA GLU A 250 -1.97 -10.72 20.43
C GLU A 250 -1.74 -11.41 19.08
N GLU A 251 -2.51 -11.03 18.07
CA GLU A 251 -2.33 -11.46 16.68
C GLU A 251 -0.96 -11.03 16.16
N ALA A 252 -0.58 -9.75 16.34
CA ALA A 252 0.73 -9.26 15.92
C ALA A 252 1.89 -9.92 16.69
N LYS A 253 1.73 -10.15 18.00
CA LYS A 253 2.71 -10.89 18.83
C LYS A 253 2.86 -12.34 18.37
N HIS A 254 1.75 -13.02 18.14
CA HIS A 254 1.74 -14.38 17.61
C HIS A 254 2.42 -14.41 16.25
N TYR A 255 2.07 -13.47 15.37
CA TYR A 255 2.59 -13.42 14.02
C TYR A 255 4.09 -13.19 14.01
N LYS A 256 4.58 -12.18 14.75
CA LYS A 256 6.02 -11.94 14.91
C LYS A 256 6.72 -13.20 15.44
N LYS A 257 6.30 -13.74 16.59
CA LYS A 257 6.96 -14.88 17.24
C LYS A 257 7.13 -16.13 16.34
N ASN A 258 6.16 -16.39 15.46
CA ASN A 258 6.16 -17.62 14.68
C ASN A 258 6.75 -17.44 13.28
N TYR A 259 6.89 -16.19 12.80
CA TYR A 259 7.18 -15.91 11.39
C TYR A 259 8.28 -14.86 11.17
N TYR A 260 8.79 -14.20 12.23
CA TYR A 260 9.88 -13.20 12.22
C TYR A 260 10.79 -13.36 13.44
#